data_AF-A0A7X8C1A2-F1
#
_entry.id   AF-A0A7X8C1A2-F1
#
_cell.length_a   1.000
_cell.length_b   1.000
_cell.length_c   1.000
_cell.angle_alpha   90.00
_cell.angle_beta   90.00
_cell.angle_gamma   90.00
#
_symmetry.space_group_name_H-M   'P 1'
#
loop_
_entity.id
_entity.type
_entity.pdbx_description
1 polymer ?
#
loop_
_entity_poly.entity_id
_entity_poly.type
_entity_poly.pdbx_seq_one_letter_code
_entity_poly.pdbx_strand_id
1 'polypeptide(L)'
;MEITEINEWEHLIEAVITGKTEDDQTISFFDTSYFLHKETYKIGETYDFAISALGYNVKIQEEASLSLEGQEAIDWLEKIEEEPTYDEKGNVEPFVFNLSQLVIFLQANKDYPDDAEFLSPISSIETIRAFDKDFYKFKITLFRFPEIEINLYAKTDFFDQKPKVGDLLTGFMWLQGEKV
;
A
#
# COMPACT_ATOMS: atom_id res chain seq x y z
N MET A 1 0.60 18.03 0.33
CA MET A 1 -0.58 17.39 0.96
C MET A 1 -1.31 18.40 1.82
N GLU A 2 -2.60 18.61 1.62
CA GLU A 2 -3.46 19.48 2.47
C GLU A 2 -3.83 18.75 3.75
N ILE A 3 -3.58 19.32 4.93
CA ILE A 3 -3.96 18.71 6.20
C ILE A 3 -5.46 18.84 6.41
N THR A 4 -6.16 17.73 6.63
CA THR A 4 -7.60 17.73 6.92
C THR A 4 -7.91 17.41 8.38
N GLU A 5 -7.02 16.70 9.07
CA GLU A 5 -7.19 16.34 10.48
C GLU A 5 -5.83 16.20 11.18
N ILE A 6 -5.78 16.54 12.46
CA ILE A 6 -4.63 16.32 13.33
C ILE A 6 -5.17 15.65 14.60
N ASN A 7 -4.80 14.39 14.79
CA ASN A 7 -5.19 13.59 15.95
C ASN A 7 -4.03 13.57 16.94
N GLU A 8 -4.01 14.54 17.85
CA GLU A 8 -3.00 14.64 18.90
C GLU A 8 -3.21 13.60 20.01
N TRP A 9 -2.12 13.05 20.49
CA TRP A 9 -2.12 12.16 21.65
C TRP A 9 -2.17 12.98 22.95
N GLU A 10 -2.56 12.36 24.08
CA GLU A 10 -2.82 13.07 25.34
C GLU A 10 -1.64 13.90 25.85
N HIS A 11 -0.40 13.48 25.57
CA HIS A 11 0.81 14.18 25.98
C HIS A 11 1.26 15.28 25.00
N LEU A 12 0.55 15.48 23.88
CA LEU A 12 0.73 16.60 22.94
C LEU A 12 2.08 16.66 22.20
N ILE A 13 2.83 15.56 22.19
CA ILE A 13 4.15 15.45 21.52
C ILE A 13 4.03 14.67 20.21
N GLU A 14 3.07 13.75 20.15
CA GLU A 14 2.83 12.87 19.02
C GLU A 14 1.45 13.15 18.44
N ALA A 15 1.34 13.02 17.12
CA ALA A 15 0.06 13.13 16.44
C ALA A 15 0.06 12.27 15.19
N VAL A 16 -1.14 11.82 14.83
CA VAL A 16 -1.42 11.29 13.50
C VAL A 16 -1.97 12.44 12.65
N ILE A 17 -1.34 12.69 11.51
CA ILE A 17 -1.80 13.67 10.53
C ILE A 17 -2.57 12.92 9.45
N THR A 18 -3.79 13.38 9.16
CA THR A 18 -4.54 12.98 7.97
C THR A 18 -4.53 14.13 6.99
N GLY A 19 -4.15 13.84 5.75
CA GLY A 19 -4.22 14.83 4.68
C GLY A 19 -4.68 14.25 3.36
N LYS A 20 -4.93 15.19 2.44
CA LYS A 20 -5.33 14.90 1.07
C LYS A 20 -4.23 15.29 0.08
N THR A 21 -4.05 14.46 -0.92
CA THR A 21 -3.23 14.77 -2.09
C THR A 21 -3.97 15.74 -3.00
N GLU A 22 -3.30 16.28 -4.03
CA GLU A 22 -3.95 17.14 -5.03
C GLU A 22 -5.12 16.43 -5.74
N ASP A 23 -5.01 15.11 -5.94
CA ASP A 23 -6.06 14.27 -6.55
C ASP A 23 -7.00 13.60 -5.53
N ASP A 24 -7.25 14.26 -4.40
CA ASP A 24 -8.22 13.85 -3.35
C ASP A 24 -7.98 12.48 -2.70
N GLN A 25 -6.81 11.85 -2.89
CA GLN A 25 -6.43 10.64 -2.16
C GLN A 25 -6.13 10.98 -0.70
N THR A 26 -6.65 10.19 0.22
CA THR A 26 -6.46 10.40 1.66
C THR A 26 -5.33 9.52 2.18
N ILE A 27 -4.43 10.11 2.96
CA ILE A 27 -3.34 9.41 3.64
C ILE A 27 -3.27 9.90 5.08
N SER A 28 -3.29 8.97 6.02
CA SER A 28 -2.97 9.23 7.43
C SER A 28 -1.61 8.63 7.77
N PHE A 29 -0.82 9.31 8.60
CA PHE A 29 0.47 8.79 9.07
C PHE A 29 0.84 9.37 10.43
N PHE A 30 1.66 8.63 11.18
CA PHE A 30 2.29 9.10 12.40
C PHE A 30 3.38 10.12 12.07
N ASP A 31 3.27 11.35 12.56
CA ASP A 31 4.29 12.37 12.35
C ASP A 31 5.40 12.24 13.40
N THR A 32 6.54 11.72 12.93
CA THR A 32 7.74 11.44 13.74
C THR A 32 8.43 12.70 14.27
N SER A 33 8.12 13.87 13.71
CA SER A 33 8.68 15.16 14.11
C SER A 33 7.60 16.17 14.50
N TYR A 34 6.38 15.71 14.82
CA TYR A 34 5.24 16.57 15.14
C TYR A 34 5.57 17.66 16.17
N PHE A 35 6.22 17.29 17.27
CA PHE A 35 6.61 18.22 18.34
C PHE A 35 7.49 19.39 17.88
N LEU A 36 8.24 19.26 16.77
CA LEU A 36 9.04 20.34 16.19
C LEU A 36 8.21 21.31 15.35
N HIS A 37 7.10 20.83 14.79
CA HIS A 37 6.32 21.54 13.77
C HIS A 37 4.90 21.89 14.21
N LYS A 38 4.45 21.39 15.36
CA LYS A 38 3.10 21.55 15.92
C LYS A 38 2.55 22.97 15.77
N GLU A 39 3.30 23.97 16.22
CA GLU A 39 2.87 25.38 16.21
C GLU A 39 2.76 25.97 14.78
N THR A 40 3.29 25.27 13.78
CA THR A 40 3.26 25.69 12.37
C THR A 40 2.16 25.01 11.57
N TYR A 41 1.65 23.86 12.01
CA TYR A 41 0.62 23.13 11.28
C TYR A 41 -0.75 23.79 11.43
N LYS A 42 -1.47 23.86 10.31
CA LYS A 42 -2.86 24.30 10.28
C LYS A 42 -3.67 23.41 9.35
N ILE A 43 -4.86 23.04 9.81
CA ILE A 43 -5.86 22.35 8.99
C ILE A 43 -6.27 23.27 7.82
N GLY A 44 -6.34 22.71 6.62
CA GLY A 44 -6.60 23.38 5.36
C GLY A 44 -5.36 24.01 4.70
N GLU A 45 -4.19 23.97 5.33
CA GLU A 45 -2.93 24.35 4.68
C GLU A 45 -2.20 23.14 4.09
N THR A 46 -1.45 23.38 3.02
CA THR A 46 -0.68 22.37 2.29
C THR A 46 0.78 22.40 2.72
N TYR A 47 1.34 21.23 3.00
CA TYR A 47 2.76 21.04 3.27
C TYR A 47 3.31 19.85 2.50
N ASP A 48 4.63 19.82 2.36
CA ASP A 48 5.36 18.68 1.82
C ASP A 48 5.77 17.75 2.96
N PHE A 49 5.56 16.45 2.74
CA PHE A 49 5.87 15.41 3.70
C PHE A 49 6.67 14.30 3.02
N ALA A 50 7.71 13.83 3.72
CA ALA A 50 8.35 12.56 3.40
C ALA A 50 7.61 11.46 4.15
N ILE A 51 7.01 10.50 3.44
CA ILE A 51 6.26 9.38 4.04
C ILE A 51 6.95 8.06 3.72
N SER A 52 7.06 7.22 4.73
CA SER A 52 7.53 5.83 4.63
C SER A 52 6.70 4.93 5.53
N ALA A 53 6.90 3.63 5.45
CA ALA A 53 6.15 2.70 6.29
C ALA A 53 7.04 1.60 6.88
N LEU A 54 6.71 1.17 8.09
CA LEU A 54 7.27 -0.02 8.71
C LEU A 54 6.27 -1.17 8.55
N GLY A 55 6.64 -2.15 7.73
CA GLY A 55 5.83 -3.34 7.47
C GLY A 55 5.92 -4.36 8.58
N TYR A 56 4.80 -5.03 8.86
CA TYR A 56 4.72 -6.18 9.76
C TYR A 56 3.76 -7.23 9.20
N ASN A 57 4.03 -8.51 9.49
CA ASN A 57 3.40 -9.65 8.81
C ASN A 57 3.44 -9.53 7.27
N VAL A 58 4.51 -8.93 6.74
CA VAL A 58 4.71 -8.79 5.29
C VAL A 58 5.09 -10.13 4.70
N LYS A 59 4.45 -10.50 3.60
CA LYS A 59 4.71 -11.74 2.86
C LYS A 59 4.64 -11.49 1.35
N ILE A 60 5.27 -12.38 0.60
CA ILE A 60 5.07 -12.46 -0.85
C ILE A 60 3.72 -13.17 -1.08
N GLN A 61 2.85 -12.56 -1.88
CA GLN A 61 1.59 -13.15 -2.30
C GLN A 61 1.89 -14.20 -3.39
N GLU A 62 1.64 -15.47 -3.08
CA GLU A 62 1.95 -16.59 -3.99
C GLU A 62 1.01 -16.63 -5.20
N GLU A 63 -0.28 -16.39 -4.98
CA GLU A 63 -1.28 -16.35 -6.04
C GLU A 63 -1.51 -14.91 -6.50
N ALA A 64 -0.97 -14.60 -7.69
CA ALA A 64 -1.17 -13.32 -8.38
C ALA A 64 -2.25 -13.42 -9.47
N SER A 65 -3.19 -14.35 -9.34
CA SER A 65 -4.28 -14.52 -10.30
C SER A 65 -5.56 -15.00 -9.63
N LEU A 66 -6.70 -14.56 -10.16
CA LEU A 66 -8.02 -15.09 -9.84
C LEU A 66 -8.61 -15.70 -11.12
N SER A 67 -9.12 -16.93 -11.05
CA SER A 67 -9.75 -17.61 -12.18
C SER A 67 -11.25 -17.70 -11.97
N LEU A 68 -12.02 -17.30 -12.98
CA LEU A 68 -13.45 -17.60 -13.08
C LEU A 68 -13.64 -18.75 -14.05
N GLU A 69 -14.49 -19.70 -13.69
CA GLU A 69 -14.72 -20.92 -14.48
C GLU A 69 -16.18 -21.05 -14.92
N GLY A 70 -16.41 -21.76 -16.02
CA GLY A 70 -17.75 -22.12 -16.48
C GLY A 70 -18.67 -20.91 -16.66
N GLN A 71 -19.85 -20.95 -16.04
CA GLN A 71 -20.85 -19.89 -16.20
C GLN A 71 -20.38 -18.53 -15.65
N GLU A 72 -19.56 -18.50 -14.60
CA GLU A 72 -19.04 -17.24 -14.05
C GLU A 72 -18.10 -16.54 -15.05
N ALA A 73 -17.31 -17.31 -15.80
CA ALA A 73 -16.46 -16.79 -16.87
C ALA A 73 -17.31 -16.20 -18.00
N ILE A 74 -18.37 -16.91 -18.42
CA ILE A 74 -19.30 -16.45 -19.47
C ILE A 74 -19.99 -15.15 -19.05
N ASP A 75 -20.56 -15.12 -17.85
CA ASP A 75 -21.26 -13.95 -17.33
C ASP A 75 -20.33 -12.73 -17.17
N TRP A 76 -19.04 -12.97 -16.89
CA TRP A 76 -18.05 -11.89 -16.81
C TRP A 76 -17.65 -11.37 -18.20
N LEU A 77 -17.37 -12.28 -19.14
CA LEU A 77 -17.02 -11.95 -20.52
C LEU A 77 -18.12 -11.16 -21.22
N GLU A 78 -19.39 -11.54 -21.03
CA GLU A 78 -20.54 -10.80 -21.56
C GLU A 78 -20.59 -9.36 -21.02
N LYS A 79 -20.28 -9.14 -19.74
CA LYS A 79 -20.26 -7.80 -19.12
C LYS A 79 -19.17 -6.90 -19.66
N ILE A 80 -18.03 -7.46 -20.06
CA ILE A 80 -16.91 -6.70 -20.62
C ILE A 80 -16.92 -6.68 -22.16
N GLU A 81 -17.99 -7.18 -22.78
CA GLU A 81 -18.19 -7.25 -24.22
C GLU A 81 -17.11 -8.05 -24.96
N GLU A 82 -16.61 -9.12 -24.34
CA GLU A 82 -15.62 -10.05 -24.90
C GLU A 82 -16.23 -11.43 -25.19
N GLU A 83 -15.76 -12.11 -26.23
CA GLU A 83 -16.27 -13.42 -26.64
C GLU A 83 -15.54 -14.58 -25.92
N PRO A 84 -16.26 -15.60 -25.42
CA PRO A 84 -15.64 -16.76 -24.80
C PRO A 84 -14.82 -17.59 -25.79
N THR A 85 -13.65 -18.03 -25.33
CA THR A 85 -12.84 -19.04 -26.02
C THR A 85 -13.21 -20.42 -25.49
N TYR A 86 -13.18 -21.44 -26.35
CA TYR A 86 -13.58 -22.80 -26.01
C TYR A 86 -12.44 -23.79 -26.27
N ASP A 87 -12.30 -24.77 -25.38
CA ASP A 87 -11.36 -25.87 -25.54
C ASP A 87 -11.82 -26.88 -26.62
N GLU A 88 -10.96 -27.86 -26.95
CA GLU A 88 -11.26 -28.90 -27.94
C GLU A 88 -12.49 -29.77 -27.62
N LYS A 89 -12.99 -29.71 -26.38
CA LYS A 89 -14.16 -30.46 -25.90
C LYS A 89 -15.42 -29.57 -25.85
N GLY A 90 -15.32 -28.30 -26.22
CA GLY A 90 -16.42 -27.34 -26.20
C GLY A 90 -16.72 -26.73 -24.83
N ASN A 91 -15.81 -26.85 -23.85
CA ASN A 91 -15.93 -26.14 -22.58
C ASN A 91 -15.35 -24.73 -22.72
N VAL A 92 -15.96 -23.74 -22.07
CA VAL A 92 -15.40 -22.39 -21.99
C VAL A 92 -14.07 -22.41 -21.24
N GLU A 93 -13.06 -21.75 -21.80
CA GLU A 93 -11.78 -21.55 -21.12
C GLU A 93 -11.96 -20.59 -19.92
N PRO A 94 -11.26 -20.82 -18.79
CA PRO A 94 -11.37 -19.94 -17.63
C PRO A 94 -10.94 -18.51 -17.95
N PHE A 95 -11.66 -17.52 -17.39
CA PHE A 95 -11.21 -16.14 -17.43
C PHE A 95 -10.26 -15.88 -16.27
N VAL A 96 -9.01 -15.52 -16.57
CA VAL A 96 -7.97 -15.31 -15.57
C VAL A 96 -7.66 -13.83 -15.39
N PHE A 97 -8.00 -13.28 -14.23
CA PHE A 97 -7.53 -11.97 -13.81
C PHE A 97 -6.07 -12.05 -13.37
N ASN A 98 -5.23 -11.21 -13.98
CA ASN A 98 -3.86 -11.03 -13.52
C ASN A 98 -3.80 -9.92 -12.45
N LEU A 99 -3.44 -10.29 -11.23
CA LEU A 99 -3.35 -9.41 -10.07
C LEU A 99 -1.93 -8.87 -9.83
N SER A 100 -0.95 -9.23 -10.68
CA SER A 100 0.47 -8.85 -10.48
C SER A 100 0.71 -7.34 -10.44
N GLN A 101 -0.19 -6.53 -10.99
CA GLN A 101 -0.09 -5.07 -10.97
C GLN A 101 -1.11 -4.42 -10.02
N LEU A 102 -1.91 -5.22 -9.31
CA LEU A 102 -2.94 -4.73 -8.41
C LEU A 102 -2.29 -3.98 -7.23
N VAL A 103 -2.82 -2.80 -6.95
CA VAL A 103 -2.45 -1.98 -5.80
C VAL A 103 -3.67 -1.85 -4.91
N ILE A 104 -3.53 -2.23 -3.64
CA ILE A 104 -4.51 -2.03 -2.57
C ILE A 104 -3.80 -1.29 -1.45
N PHE A 105 -4.44 -0.26 -0.95
CA PHE A 105 -4.03 0.49 0.24
C PHE A 105 -5.29 0.84 1.03
N LEU A 106 -5.40 0.32 2.26
CA LEU A 106 -6.61 0.44 3.07
C LEU A 106 -6.28 0.83 4.50
N GLN A 107 -6.64 2.06 4.87
CA GLN A 107 -6.61 2.57 6.24
C GLN A 107 -7.99 2.39 6.90
N ALA A 108 -8.36 1.14 7.13
CA ALA A 108 -9.72 0.78 7.56
C ALA A 108 -9.98 1.06 9.05
N ASN A 109 -8.93 1.08 9.88
CA ASN A 109 -9.05 1.27 11.31
C ASN A 109 -9.08 2.77 11.65
N LYS A 110 -10.25 3.28 12.04
CA LYS A 110 -10.41 4.70 12.37
C LYS A 110 -9.72 5.13 13.65
N ASP A 111 -9.48 4.19 14.57
CA ASP A 111 -8.79 4.47 15.83
C ASP A 111 -7.27 4.54 15.64
N TYR A 112 -6.76 3.91 14.57
CA TYR A 112 -5.36 3.87 14.18
C TYR A 112 -5.22 4.09 12.67
N PRO A 113 -5.56 5.30 12.18
CA PRO A 113 -5.67 5.53 10.74
C PRO A 113 -4.31 5.56 10.04
N ASP A 114 -3.21 5.70 10.79
CA ASP A 114 -1.83 5.55 10.35
C ASP A 114 -1.40 4.09 10.10
N ASP A 115 -2.25 3.12 10.41
CA ASP A 115 -2.05 1.71 10.10
C ASP A 115 -2.86 1.28 8.88
N ALA A 116 -2.26 0.49 8.00
CA ALA A 116 -2.86 0.12 6.72
C ALA A 116 -2.62 -1.34 6.35
N GLU A 117 -3.65 -1.95 5.76
CA GLU A 117 -3.50 -3.15 4.94
C GLU A 117 -3.05 -2.74 3.53
N PHE A 118 -2.18 -3.55 2.93
CA PHE A 118 -1.70 -3.29 1.58
C PHE A 118 -1.52 -4.54 0.72
N LEU A 119 -1.56 -4.31 -0.59
CA LEU A 119 -1.12 -5.22 -1.64
C LEU A 119 -0.41 -4.35 -2.69
N SER A 120 0.86 -4.59 -2.99
CA SER A 120 1.58 -3.74 -3.94
C SER A 120 2.80 -4.45 -4.54
N PRO A 121 3.05 -4.31 -5.86
CA PRO A 121 4.23 -4.89 -6.48
C PRO A 121 5.50 -4.13 -6.06
N ILE A 122 6.61 -4.86 -5.93
CA ILE A 122 7.92 -4.25 -5.65
C ILE A 122 8.44 -3.55 -6.91
N SER A 123 8.64 -2.23 -6.86
CA SER A 123 9.29 -1.47 -7.94
C SER A 123 10.82 -1.40 -7.77
N SER A 124 11.31 -1.42 -6.53
CA SER A 124 12.74 -1.59 -6.22
C SER A 124 12.96 -2.21 -4.85
N ILE A 125 14.14 -2.82 -4.65
CA ILE A 125 14.52 -3.46 -3.40
C ILE A 125 16.00 -3.18 -3.09
N GLU A 126 16.27 -2.74 -1.87
CA GLU A 126 17.61 -2.68 -1.30
C GLU A 126 17.65 -3.33 0.09
N THR A 127 18.83 -3.81 0.51
CA THR A 127 19.03 -4.31 1.86
C THR A 127 19.77 -3.26 2.67
N ILE A 128 19.21 -2.90 3.82
CA ILE A 128 19.80 -1.97 4.77
C ILE A 128 20.00 -2.65 6.12
N ARG A 129 20.84 -2.08 6.97
CA ARG A 129 21.05 -2.55 8.34
C ARG A 129 20.69 -1.47 9.35
N ALA A 130 19.85 -1.82 10.32
CA ALA A 130 19.44 -0.96 11.42
C ALA A 130 19.24 -1.81 12.68
N PHE A 131 19.58 -1.29 13.86
CA PHE A 131 19.41 -2.01 15.14
C PHE A 131 20.01 -3.43 15.15
N ASP A 132 21.19 -3.61 14.53
CA ASP A 132 21.84 -4.92 14.36
C ASP A 132 21.00 -5.99 13.64
N LYS A 133 20.02 -5.55 12.86
CA LYS A 133 19.13 -6.37 12.05
C LYS A 133 19.16 -5.90 10.60
N ASP A 134 18.99 -6.85 9.70
CA ASP A 134 18.86 -6.56 8.29
C ASP A 134 17.38 -6.33 7.95
N PHE A 135 17.14 -5.34 7.11
CA PHE A 135 15.82 -4.99 6.58
C PHE A 135 15.89 -4.94 5.07
N TYR A 136 14.79 -5.31 4.42
CA TYR A 136 14.52 -4.88 3.07
C TYR A 136 13.87 -3.51 3.11
N LYS A 137 14.39 -2.59 2.30
CA LYS A 137 13.70 -1.36 1.91
C LYS A 137 13.16 -1.56 0.50
N PHE A 138 11.85 -1.67 0.42
CA PHE A 138 11.12 -1.77 -0.83
C PHE A 138 10.63 -0.39 -1.24
N LYS A 139 10.53 -0.17 -2.55
CA LYS A 139 9.67 0.87 -3.08
C LYS A 139 8.36 0.22 -3.54
N ILE A 140 7.26 0.72 -3.01
CA ILE A 140 5.90 0.23 -3.26
C ILE A 140 4.99 1.39 -3.66
N THR A 141 3.94 1.08 -4.42
CA THR A 141 2.91 2.03 -4.83
C THR A 141 1.73 1.99 -3.87
N LEU A 142 1.23 3.16 -3.43
CA LEU A 142 -0.02 3.30 -2.67
C LEU A 142 -1.20 3.63 -3.57
N PHE A 143 -0.99 4.51 -4.55
CA PHE A 143 -1.99 4.96 -5.52
C PHE A 143 -1.40 4.95 -6.91
N ARG A 144 -2.22 4.67 -7.94
CA ARG A 144 -1.79 4.63 -9.36
C ARG A 144 -2.16 5.88 -10.15
N PHE A 145 -3.14 6.66 -9.69
CA PHE A 145 -3.68 7.81 -10.41
C PHE A 145 -3.89 8.99 -9.45
N PRO A 146 -2.88 9.86 -9.27
CA PRO A 146 -1.51 9.76 -9.78
C PRO A 146 -0.72 8.68 -9.05
N GLU A 147 0.43 8.32 -9.59
CA GLU A 147 1.30 7.34 -8.93
C GLU A 147 1.94 7.96 -7.69
N ILE A 148 1.69 7.34 -6.53
CA ILE A 148 2.31 7.71 -5.25
C ILE A 148 3.07 6.49 -4.75
N GLU A 149 4.38 6.64 -4.66
CA GLU A 149 5.27 5.60 -4.14
C GLU A 149 5.86 6.01 -2.78
N ILE A 150 5.99 5.02 -1.90
CA ILE A 150 6.69 5.18 -0.62
C ILE A 150 7.75 4.11 -0.43
N ASN A 151 8.65 4.35 0.53
CA ASN A 151 9.53 3.31 1.01
C ASN A 151 8.83 2.48 2.08
N LEU A 152 8.80 1.16 1.91
CA LEU A 152 8.36 0.19 2.91
C LEU A 152 9.58 -0.54 3.47
N TYR A 153 9.74 -0.53 4.79
CA TYR A 153 10.80 -1.26 5.49
C TYR A 153 10.22 -2.51 6.14
N ALA A 154 10.81 -3.67 5.89
CA ALA A 154 10.42 -4.91 6.55
C ALA A 154 11.65 -5.75 6.90
N LYS A 155 11.59 -6.46 8.04
CA LYS A 155 12.69 -7.35 8.46
C LYS A 155 12.90 -8.44 7.42
N THR A 156 14.16 -8.78 7.14
CA THR A 156 14.48 -9.89 6.24
C THR A 156 13.93 -11.22 6.75
N ASP A 157 13.86 -11.37 8.09
CA ASP A 157 13.36 -12.57 8.79
C ASP A 157 11.87 -12.88 8.53
N PHE A 158 11.11 -11.99 7.87
CA PHE A 158 9.72 -12.27 7.49
C PHE A 158 9.60 -13.16 6.24
N PHE A 159 10.69 -13.37 5.51
CA PHE A 159 10.66 -14.04 4.21
C PHE A 159 11.53 -15.29 4.19
N ASP A 160 10.94 -16.42 3.77
CA ASP A 160 11.69 -17.67 3.55
C ASP A 160 12.61 -17.58 2.33
N GLN A 161 12.25 -16.74 1.36
CA GLN A 161 13.02 -16.46 0.16
C GLN A 161 13.18 -14.95 -0.04
N LYS A 162 14.32 -14.54 -0.61
CA LYS A 162 14.57 -13.13 -0.93
C LYS A 162 13.53 -12.63 -1.96
N PRO A 163 12.74 -11.59 -1.64
CA PRO A 163 11.81 -10.98 -2.60
C PRO A 163 12.54 -10.32 -3.78
N LYS A 164 11.85 -10.19 -4.90
CA LYS A 164 12.35 -9.66 -6.17
C LYS A 164 11.44 -8.56 -6.71
N VAL A 165 12.00 -7.69 -7.56
CA VAL A 165 11.21 -6.70 -8.30
C VAL A 165 10.11 -7.42 -9.09
N GLY A 166 8.88 -6.90 -8.98
CA GLY A 166 7.68 -7.50 -9.57
C GLY A 166 6.96 -8.50 -8.67
N ASP A 167 7.57 -8.99 -7.59
CA ASP A 167 6.83 -9.79 -6.60
C ASP A 167 5.75 -8.91 -5.95
N LEU A 168 4.59 -9.50 -5.70
CA LEU A 168 3.47 -8.83 -5.08
C LEU A 168 3.58 -8.99 -3.56
N LEU A 169 3.74 -7.88 -2.83
CA LEU A 169 3.78 -7.90 -1.37
C LEU A 169 2.41 -7.63 -0.77
N THR A 170 2.10 -8.30 0.33
CA THR A 170 0.93 -8.01 1.15
C THR A 170 1.26 -8.08 2.63
N GLY A 171 0.46 -7.42 3.45
CA GLY A 171 0.57 -7.44 4.89
C GLY A 171 -0.02 -6.17 5.49
N PHE A 172 0.52 -5.81 6.64
CA PHE A 172 0.19 -4.56 7.31
C PHE A 172 1.40 -3.64 7.32
N MET A 173 1.15 -2.35 7.38
CA MET A 173 2.19 -1.34 7.44
C MET A 173 1.76 -0.16 8.28
N TRP A 174 2.66 0.29 9.14
CA TRP A 174 2.50 1.49 9.92
C TRP A 174 3.18 2.66 9.21
N LEU A 175 2.40 3.65 8.78
CA LEU A 175 2.88 4.81 8.05
C LEU A 175 3.47 5.85 9.00
N GLN A 176 4.64 6.33 8.64
CA GLN A 176 5.40 7.34 9.36
C GLN A 176 5.80 8.45 8.40
N GLY A 177 5.69 9.69 8.85
CA GLY A 177 6.11 10.83 8.06
C GLY A 177 6.81 11.91 8.86
N GLU A 178 7.36 12.86 8.14
CA GLU A 178 7.90 14.12 8.66
C GLU A 178 7.71 15.22 7.62
N LYS A 179 7.58 16.47 8.08
CA LYS A 179 7.55 17.65 7.22
C LYS A 179 8.92 17.93 6.62
N VAL A 180 8.95 18.31 5.34
CA VAL A 180 10.17 18.64 4.57
C VAL A 180 10.32 20.15 4.38
#